data_AF-A0A961QRJ8-F1
#
_entry.id   AF-A0A961QRJ8-F1
#
_cell.length_a   1.000
_cell.length_b   1.000
_cell.length_c   1.000
_cell.angle_alpha   90.00
_cell.angle_beta   90.00
_cell.angle_gamma   90.00
#
_symmetry.space_group_name_H-M   'P 1'
#
loop_
_entity.id
_entity.type
_entity.pdbx_description
1 polymer ?
#
loop_
_entity_poly.entity_id
_entity_poly.type
_entity_poly.pdbx_seq_one_letter_code
_entity_poly.pdbx_strand_id
1 'polypeptide(L)'
;LVLKLGPRERIMINGVVMENGDRRTRLNVLTPDANVLRLRDAIHPDEANTPVRRVAYIAQLVLAGEADPEEGRRQILRGIEQLSQVFQDADSRA
;
A
#
# COMPACT_ATOMS: atom_id res chain seq x y z
N LEU A 1 -0.20 -16.55 7.36
CA LEU A 1 0.55 -15.32 7.73
C LEU A 1 0.19 -14.92 9.17
N VAL A 2 1.15 -14.48 10.00
CA VAL A 2 0.88 -14.02 11.39
C VAL A 2 1.09 -12.51 11.50
N LEU A 3 0.04 -11.79 11.91
CA LEU A 3 0.07 -10.35 12.12
C LEU A 3 0.11 -10.02 13.62
N LYS A 4 1.02 -9.13 14.01
CA LYS A 4 1.06 -8.54 15.35
C LYS A 4 0.50 -7.13 15.27
N LEU A 5 -0.60 -6.89 15.97
CA LEU A 5 -1.30 -5.61 16.00
C LEU A 5 -1.14 -4.94 17.36
N GLY A 6 -0.75 -3.67 17.37
CA GLY A 6 -0.81 -2.79 18.53
C GLY A 6 -2.25 -2.44 18.91
N PRO A 7 -2.48 -1.88 20.11
CA PRO A 7 -3.79 -1.34 20.48
C PRO A 7 -4.29 -0.35 19.43
N ARG A 8 -5.57 -0.43 19.05
CA ARG A 8 -6.21 0.45 18.05
C ARG A 8 -5.57 0.45 16.66
N GLU A 9 -4.64 -0.46 16.39
CA GLU A 9 -4.05 -0.59 15.06
C GLU A 9 -5.11 -1.13 14.08
N ARG A 10 -5.21 -0.48 12.91
CA ARG A 10 -6.16 -0.84 11.87
C ARG A 10 -5.47 -1.53 10.70
N ILE A 11 -6.09 -2.58 10.19
CA ILE A 11 -5.67 -3.29 9.00
C ILE A 11 -6.85 -3.48 8.06
N MET A 12 -6.58 -3.65 6.78
CA MET A 12 -7.51 -4.11 5.77
C MET A 12 -7.11 -5.52 5.32
N ILE A 13 -8.07 -6.43 5.28
CA ILE A 13 -7.91 -7.78 4.74
C ILE A 13 -8.97 -7.99 3.66
N ASN A 14 -8.55 -8.17 2.40
CA ASN A 14 -9.46 -8.35 1.26
C ASN A 14 -10.63 -7.34 1.23
N GLY A 15 -10.32 -6.05 1.42
CA GLY A 15 -11.31 -4.97 1.46
C GLY A 15 -12.05 -4.79 2.80
N VAL A 16 -11.90 -5.70 3.76
CA VAL A 16 -12.52 -5.56 5.09
C VAL A 16 -11.58 -4.84 6.05
N VAL A 17 -12.03 -3.71 6.61
CA VAL A 17 -11.29 -2.97 7.64
C VAL A 17 -11.55 -3.55 9.02
N MET A 18 -10.48 -3.83 9.76
CA MET A 18 -10.51 -4.34 11.13
C MET A 18 -9.66 -3.46 12.04
N GLU A 19 -10.18 -3.13 13.23
CA GLU A 19 -9.45 -2.44 14.30
C GLU A 19 -9.16 -3.41 15.44
N ASN A 20 -7.92 -3.42 15.93
CA ASN A 20 -7.59 -4.17 17.14
C ASN A 20 -8.10 -3.43 18.39
N GLY A 21 -8.51 -4.18 19.40
CA GLY A 21 -8.96 -3.62 20.69
C GLY A 21 -7.82 -2.96 21.50
N ASP A 22 -8.06 -2.73 22.79
CA ASP A 22 -7.16 -1.94 23.64
C ASP A 22 -5.87 -2.67 24.05
N ARG A 23 -5.68 -3.94 23.64
CA ARG A 23 -4.50 -4.75 23.97
C ARG A 23 -3.84 -5.28 22.71
N ARG A 24 -2.54 -5.55 22.80
CA ARG A 24 -1.78 -6.14 21.70
C ARG A 24 -2.28 -7.55 21.38
N THR A 25 -2.56 -7.82 20.11
CA THR A 25 -3.15 -9.10 19.66
C THR A 25 -2.33 -9.71 18.52
N ARG A 26 -2.33 -11.04 18.43
CA ARG A 26 -1.84 -11.77 17.26
C ARG A 26 -3.04 -12.29 16.47
N LEU A 27 -3.05 -12.02 15.17
CA LEU A 27 -4.04 -12.54 14.24
C LEU A 27 -3.35 -13.48 13.25
N ASN A 28 -3.93 -14.67 13.07
CA ASN A 28 -3.49 -15.62 12.08
C ASN A 28 -4.40 -15.55 10.86
N VAL A 29 -3.83 -15.17 9.73
CA VAL A 29 -4.51 -15.26 8.43
C VAL A 29 -4.22 -16.64 7.87
N LEU A 30 -5.27 -17.47 7.83
CA LEU A 30 -5.21 -18.87 7.40
C LEU A 30 -5.38 -19.02 5.89
N THR A 31 -6.14 -18.11 5.26
CA THR A 31 -6.35 -18.09 3.81
C THR A 31 -5.03 -17.77 3.10
N PRO A 32 -4.57 -18.64 2.18
CA PRO A 32 -3.44 -18.34 1.30
C PRO A 32 -3.72 -17.11 0.45
N ASP A 33 -2.66 -16.38 0.08
CA ASP A 33 -2.72 -15.23 -0.83
C ASP A 33 -3.69 -14.11 -0.44
N ALA A 34 -4.07 -14.04 0.84
CA ALA A 34 -4.89 -12.96 1.35
C ALA A 34 -4.14 -11.62 1.26
N ASN A 35 -4.80 -10.61 0.70
CA ASN A 35 -4.25 -9.27 0.61
C ASN A 35 -4.40 -8.56 1.96
N VAL A 36 -3.29 -8.08 2.50
CA VAL A 36 -3.24 -7.40 3.79
C VAL A 36 -2.56 -6.04 3.65
N LEU A 37 -3.26 -4.98 4.05
CA LEU A 37 -2.72 -3.63 4.11
C LEU A 37 -2.85 -3.08 5.54
N ARG A 38 -1.78 -2.51 6.09
CA ARG A 38 -1.86 -1.75 7.35
C ARG A 38 -2.33 -0.34 7.05
N LEU A 39 -3.40 0.11 7.68
CA LEU A 39 -3.95 1.43 7.37
C LEU A 39 -3.05 2.58 7.80
N ARG A 40 -2.16 2.37 8.78
CA ARG A 40 -1.15 3.38 9.13
C ARG A 40 -0.15 3.65 8.00
N ASP A 41 0.05 2.65 7.12
CA ASP A 41 0.96 2.71 5.98
C ASP A 41 0.17 3.02 4.69
N ALA A 42 -1.17 3.03 4.75
CA ALA A 42 -2.03 3.36 3.62
C ALA A 42 -1.99 4.87 3.36
N ILE A 43 -1.87 5.22 2.08
CA ILE A 43 -1.84 6.60 1.61
C ILE A 43 -3.29 7.06 1.46
N HIS A 44 -3.68 8.12 2.15
CA HIS A 44 -4.99 8.74 1.93
C HIS A 44 -5.03 9.36 0.52
N PRO A 45 -6.18 9.34 -0.20
CA PRO A 45 -6.28 9.94 -1.54
C PRO A 45 -5.74 11.37 -1.62
N ASP A 46 -6.05 12.20 -0.61
CA ASP A 46 -5.58 13.59 -0.53
C ASP A 46 -4.07 13.74 -0.27
N GLU A 47 -3.43 12.69 0.24
CA GLU A 47 -1.98 12.63 0.49
C GLU A 47 -1.20 12.10 -0.71
N ALA A 48 -1.87 11.60 -1.76
CA ALA A 48 -1.27 11.20 -3.03
C ALA A 48 -0.91 12.44 -3.88
N ASN A 49 -0.19 13.39 -3.28
CA ASN A 49 0.10 14.70 -3.86
C ASN A 49 1.52 14.82 -4.44
N THR A 50 2.41 13.85 -4.18
CA THR A 50 3.73 13.76 -4.82
C THR A 50 3.77 12.67 -5.89
N PRO A 51 4.66 12.77 -6.90
CA PRO A 51 4.78 11.75 -7.95
C PRO A 51 4.99 10.33 -7.39
N VAL A 52 5.85 10.17 -6.38
CA VAL A 52 6.10 8.88 -5.73
C VAL A 52 4.86 8.37 -4.98
N ARG A 53 4.20 9.24 -4.20
CA ARG A 53 3.01 8.84 -3.43
C ARG A 53 1.83 8.45 -4.32
N ARG A 54 1.67 9.09 -5.49
CA ARG A 54 0.64 8.70 -6.47
C ARG A 54 0.83 7.28 -6.99
N VAL A 55 2.06 6.94 -7.38
CA VAL A 55 2.37 5.59 -7.87
C VAL A 55 2.18 4.55 -6.77
N ALA A 56 2.65 4.85 -5.55
CA ALA A 56 2.46 3.97 -4.39
C ALA A 56 0.97 3.80 -4.02
N TYR A 57 0.17 4.86 -4.11
CA TYR A 57 -1.27 4.82 -3.85
C TYR A 57 -2.01 3.91 -4.84
N ILE A 58 -1.69 3.99 -6.15
CA ILE A 58 -2.27 3.08 -7.16
C ILE A 58 -1.93 1.62 -6.84
N ALA A 59 -0.68 1.35 -6.45
CA ALA A 59 -0.29 0.00 -6.02
C ALA A 59 -1.09 -0.47 -4.80
N GLN A 60 -1.35 0.41 -3.83
CA GLN A 60 -2.17 0.11 -2.66
C GLN A 60 -3.64 -0.19 -3.03
N LEU A 61 -4.22 0.52 -4.00
CA LEU A 61 -5.58 0.24 -4.48
C LEU A 61 -5.68 -1.14 -5.14
N VAL A 62 -4.69 -1.52 -5.96
CA VAL A 62 -4.63 -2.86 -6.55
C VAL A 62 -4.52 -3.93 -5.46
N LEU A 63 -3.64 -3.73 -4.46
CA LEU A 63 -3.50 -4.65 -3.33
C LEU A 63 -4.79 -4.75 -2.50
N ALA A 64 -5.49 -3.64 -2.28
CA ALA A 64 -6.76 -3.62 -1.57
C ALA A 64 -7.90 -4.31 -2.33
N GLY A 65 -7.73 -4.58 -3.63
CA GLY A 65 -8.80 -5.06 -4.52
C GLY A 65 -9.76 -3.95 -4.95
N GLU A 66 -9.37 -2.68 -4.79
CA GLU A 66 -10.17 -1.51 -5.12
C GLU A 66 -9.90 -0.96 -6.54
N ALA A 67 -8.93 -1.54 -7.24
CA ALA A 67 -8.62 -1.21 -8.63
C ALA A 67 -8.41 -2.47 -9.49
N ASP A 68 -8.71 -2.35 -10.78
CA ASP A 68 -8.40 -3.38 -11.77
C ASP A 68 -6.88 -3.62 -11.84
N PRO A 69 -6.39 -4.86 -11.64
CA PRO A 69 -4.96 -5.13 -11.61
C PRO A 69 -4.23 -4.82 -12.93
N GLU A 70 -4.88 -5.03 -14.07
CA GLU A 70 -4.26 -4.81 -15.39
C GLU A 70 -4.10 -3.31 -15.69
N GLU A 71 -5.13 -2.51 -15.41
CA GLU A 71 -5.05 -1.05 -15.52
C GLU A 71 -4.08 -0.46 -14.49
N GLY A 72 -4.16 -0.90 -13.22
CA GLY A 72 -3.25 -0.48 -12.17
C GLY A 72 -1.79 -0.76 -12.54
N ARG A 73 -1.50 -1.95 -13.08
CA ARG A 73 -0.16 -2.31 -13.59
C ARG A 73 0.32 -1.35 -14.67
N ARG A 74 -0.52 -1.01 -15.66
CA ARG A 74 -0.18 -0.03 -16.72
C ARG A 74 0.11 1.35 -16.16
N GLN A 75 -0.66 1.81 -15.18
CA GLN A 75 -0.46 3.13 -14.56
C GLN A 75 0.83 3.17 -13.71
N ILE A 76 1.07 2.13 -12.91
CA ILE A 76 2.26 2.00 -12.08
C ILE A 76 3.52 1.98 -12.95
N LEU A 77 3.56 1.19 -14.02
CA LEU A 77 4.74 1.10 -14.90
C LEU A 77 5.06 2.44 -15.56
N ARG A 78 4.04 3.15 -16.08
CA ARG A 78 4.22 4.51 -16.63
C ARG A 78 4.73 5.49 -15.58
N GLY A 79 4.20 5.42 -14.36
CA GLY A 79 4.68 6.25 -13.25
C GLY A 79 6.12 5.96 -12.85
N ILE A 80 6.51 4.69 -12.79
CA ILE A 80 7.91 4.28 -12.50
C ILE A 80 8.84 4.79 -13.60
N GLU A 81 8.46 4.68 -14.87
CA GLU A 81 9.23 5.22 -15.99
C GLU A 81 9.46 6.73 -15.85
N GLN A 82 8.40 7.49 -15.56
CA GLN A 82 8.51 8.94 -15.31
C GLN A 82 9.43 9.26 -14.11
N LEU A 83 9.25 8.55 -13.00
CA LEU A 83 10.09 8.72 -11.81
C LEU A 83 11.56 8.40 -12.09
N SER A 84 11.83 7.38 -12.91
CA SER A 84 13.20 7.00 -13.27
C SER A 84 13.94 8.11 -14.02
N GLN A 85 13.23 8.95 -14.77
CA GLN A 85 13.83 10.12 -15.44
C GLN A 85 14.14 11.24 -14.43
N VAL A 86 13.30 11.41 -13.42
CA VAL A 86 13.47 12.46 -12.39
C VAL A 86 14.58 12.10 -11.39
N PHE A 87 14.75 10.82 -11.06
CA PHE A 87 15.80 10.36 -10.14
C PHE A 87 17.17 10.13 -10.80
N GLN A 88 17.32 10.49 -12.08
CA GLN A 88 18.61 10.56 -12.76
C GLN A 88 19.21 11.96 -12.61
N ASP A 89 19.47 12.36 -11.37
CA ASP A 89 20.31 13.52 -11.12
C ASP A 89 21.79 13.08 -11.09
N ALA A 90 22.61 13.68 -11.96
CA ALA A 90 24.03 13.37 -12.05
C ALA A 90 24.78 13.76 -10.75
N ASP A 91 24.32 14.82 -10.08
CA ASP A 91 24.90 15.31 -8.83
C ASP A 91 24.57 14.39 -7.64
N SER A 92 23.38 13.76 -7.66
CA SER A 92 22.96 12.75 -6.66
C SER A 92 23.71 11.41 -6.76
N ARG A 93 24.56 11.22 -7.78
CA ARG A 93 25.36 10.01 -8.00
C ARG A 93 26.85 10.17 -7.63
N ALA A 94 27.29 11.37 -7.24
CA ALA A 94 28.67 11.68 -6.85
C ALA A 94 28.99 11.29 -5.39
#